data_AF-A0AAD7JM07-F1
#
_entry.id   AF-A0AAD7JM07-F1
#
_cell.length_a   1.000
_cell.length_b   1.000
_cell.length_c   1.000
_cell.angle_alpha   90.00
_cell.angle_beta   90.00
_cell.angle_gamma   90.00
#
_symmetry.space_group_name_H-M   'P 1'
#
loop_
_entity.id
_entity.type
_entity.pdbx_description
1 polymer ?
#
loop_
_entity_poly.entity_id
_entity_poly.type
_entity_poly.pdbx_seq_one_letter_code
_entity_poly.pdbx_strand_id
1 'polypeptide(L)'
;MQRYFVLLLCLVVIRATPQNYTVGDTSPDIQYGGAKLQCNASSCPPEFTEGAFNHSATLTTGSITFSFTGTAIYASLDLIGTCSIMLDDQEIQTLNLTVAHAIAGVRGNISKPDLANGFHTLVIMPTGNLTLIGFDHLVYTTGPPAKKSHVGAIVGGVIGGLILALGALFLALFVRRRKLIMRRNQRKNAVFRGIPAARHDHKAGEEDEATTELL
;
A
#
# COMPACT_ATOMS: atom_id res chain seq x y z
N MET A 1 2.15 -19.12 43.58
CA MET A 1 2.39 -19.59 42.20
C MET A 1 2.02 -18.48 41.23
N GLN A 2 2.99 -17.71 40.73
CA GLN A 2 2.73 -16.65 39.76
C GLN A 2 3.99 -16.47 38.91
N ARG A 3 4.09 -17.25 37.83
CA ARG A 3 5.20 -17.18 36.87
C ARG A 3 4.81 -16.17 35.80
N TYR A 4 5.47 -15.02 35.82
CA TYR A 4 5.40 -14.02 34.76
C TYR A 4 6.12 -14.56 33.54
N PHE A 5 5.35 -14.95 32.52
CA PHE A 5 5.86 -15.28 31.20
C PHE A 5 6.10 -13.94 30.47
N VAL A 6 7.29 -13.37 30.65
CA VAL A 6 7.74 -12.19 29.91
C VAL A 6 8.05 -12.65 28.49
N LEU A 7 7.05 -12.56 27.62
CA LEU A 7 7.18 -12.81 26.19
C LEU A 7 7.93 -11.63 25.60
N LEU A 8 9.26 -11.75 25.55
CA LEU A 8 10.16 -10.81 24.90
C LEU A 8 9.90 -10.88 23.39
N LEU A 9 8.99 -10.03 22.92
CA LEU A 9 8.69 -9.87 21.51
C LEU A 9 9.90 -9.14 20.88
N CYS A 10 10.88 -9.90 20.40
CA CYS A 10 11.96 -9.39 19.56
C CYS A 10 11.35 -8.82 18.28
N LEU A 11 11.05 -7.52 18.32
CA LEU A 11 10.56 -6.77 17.18
C LEU A 11 11.74 -6.56 16.24
N VAL A 12 11.92 -7.50 15.31
CA VAL A 12 12.90 -7.39 14.24
C VAL A 12 12.47 -6.22 13.36
N VAL A 13 13.08 -5.05 13.58
CA VAL A 13 12.90 -3.89 12.71
C VAL A 13 13.70 -4.15 11.44
N ILE A 14 13.05 -4.74 10.44
CA ILE A 14 13.61 -4.84 9.09
C ILE A 14 13.63 -3.42 8.52
N ARG A 15 14.79 -2.76 8.58
CA ARG A 15 15.03 -1.51 7.84
C ARG A 15 15.23 -1.89 6.38
N ALA A 16 14.27 -1.53 5.53
CA ALA A 16 14.49 -1.62 4.10
C ALA A 16 15.62 -0.67 3.71
N THR A 17 16.65 -1.21 3.10
CA THR A 17 17.76 -0.43 2.53
C THR A 17 17.36 0.08 1.16
N PRO A 18 17.78 1.29 0.77
CA PRO A 18 17.68 1.73 -0.62
C PRO A 18 18.29 0.68 -1.56
N GLN A 19 17.63 0.44 -2.70
CA GLN A 19 18.12 -0.45 -3.74
C GLN A 19 18.44 0.37 -5.00
N ASN A 20 19.52 0.00 -5.67
CA ASN A 20 19.94 0.62 -6.92
C ASN A 20 19.44 -0.25 -8.08
N TYR A 21 18.84 0.39 -9.08
CA TYR A 21 18.35 -0.26 -10.29
C TYR A 21 19.03 0.37 -11.49
N THR A 22 19.67 -0.47 -12.31
CA THR A 22 20.29 -0.05 -13.57
C THR A 22 19.34 -0.35 -14.71
N VAL A 23 19.07 0.66 -15.55
CA VAL A 23 18.22 0.56 -16.73
C VAL A 23 19.08 0.86 -17.95
N GLY A 24 19.25 -0.12 -18.82
CA GLY A 24 19.96 0.04 -20.09
C GLY A 24 19.10 0.73 -21.15
N ASP A 25 19.76 1.30 -22.15
CA ASP A 25 19.20 2.01 -23.30
C ASP A 25 18.20 1.21 -24.15
N THR A 26 18.32 -0.11 -24.14
CA THR A 26 17.37 -1.03 -24.79
C THR A 26 16.11 -1.28 -23.98
N SER A 27 16.01 -0.75 -22.76
CA SER A 27 14.84 -0.97 -21.93
C SER A 27 13.59 -0.36 -22.57
N PRO A 28 12.46 -1.09 -22.60
CA PRO A 28 11.18 -0.51 -23.03
C PRO A 28 10.67 0.60 -22.10
N ASP A 29 11.25 0.73 -20.90
CA ASP A 29 10.92 1.80 -19.95
C ASP A 29 11.46 3.17 -20.39
N ILE A 30 12.41 3.19 -21.33
CA ILE A 30 12.98 4.42 -21.89
C ILE A 30 12.24 4.76 -23.17
N GLN A 31 11.59 5.93 -23.15
CA GLN A 31 10.87 6.45 -24.30
C GLN A 31 11.75 7.42 -25.08
N TYR A 32 11.94 7.10 -26.35
CA TYR A 32 12.69 7.92 -27.29
C TYR A 32 11.70 8.62 -28.23
N GLY A 33 11.54 9.93 -28.08
CA GLY A 33 10.73 10.78 -28.93
C GLY A 33 11.53 11.38 -30.08
N GLY A 34 10.89 11.58 -31.24
CA GLY A 34 11.50 12.19 -32.43
C GLY A 34 12.19 11.18 -33.38
N ALA A 35 12.89 11.70 -34.37
CA ALA A 35 13.64 10.89 -35.33
C ALA A 35 14.84 10.20 -34.66
N LYS A 36 14.79 8.87 -34.57
CA LYS A 36 15.94 8.07 -34.13
C LYS A 36 16.95 8.00 -35.27
N LEU A 37 18.20 8.40 -35.05
CA LEU A 37 19.28 7.94 -35.92
C LEU A 37 19.83 6.67 -35.30
N GLN A 38 19.55 5.56 -35.97
CA GLN A 38 20.29 4.34 -35.70
C GLN A 38 21.68 4.54 -36.31
N CYS A 39 22.69 4.75 -35.45
CA CYS A 39 24.06 4.91 -35.88
C CYS A 39 24.56 3.59 -36.49
N ASN A 40 24.45 3.45 -37.81
CA ASN A 40 25.27 2.49 -38.54
C ASN A 40 26.67 3.09 -38.69
N ALA A 41 27.71 2.25 -38.61
CA ALA A 41 29.11 2.64 -38.48
C ALA A 41 29.66 3.66 -39.51
N SER A 42 28.93 3.95 -40.59
CA SER A 42 29.32 4.90 -41.64
C SER A 42 28.77 6.33 -41.46
N SER A 43 27.79 6.58 -40.59
CA SER A 43 27.09 7.88 -40.49
C SER A 43 27.32 8.63 -39.17
N CYS A 44 27.96 8.01 -38.19
CA CYS A 44 28.23 8.62 -36.89
C CYS A 44 29.73 8.69 -36.62
N PRO A 45 30.19 9.69 -35.85
CA PRO A 45 31.56 9.72 -35.35
C PRO A 45 31.89 8.38 -34.65
N PRO A 46 33.14 7.91 -34.74
CA PRO A 46 33.52 6.59 -34.23
C PRO A 46 33.14 6.39 -32.76
N GLU A 47 33.16 7.44 -31.95
CA GLU A 47 32.72 7.43 -30.55
C GLU A 47 31.26 6.99 -30.32
N PHE A 48 30.38 7.08 -31.33
CA PHE A 48 28.99 6.59 -31.28
C PHE A 48 28.80 5.22 -31.98
N THR A 49 29.86 4.65 -32.56
CA THR A 49 29.77 3.44 -33.40
C THR A 49 30.35 2.17 -32.75
N GLU A 50 31.05 2.28 -31.63
CA GLU A 50 31.69 1.15 -30.94
C GLU A 50 30.70 0.30 -30.08
N GLY A 51 29.53 -0.05 -30.61
CA GLY A 51 28.59 -0.98 -29.95
C GLY A 51 28.11 -0.59 -28.56
N ALA A 52 28.42 0.63 -28.11
CA ALA A 52 28.13 1.15 -26.77
C ALA A 52 26.69 1.68 -26.64
N PHE A 53 26.00 1.88 -27.77
CA PHE A 53 24.65 2.44 -27.81
C PHE A 53 23.81 1.64 -28.79
N ASN A 54 22.82 0.91 -28.29
CA ASN A 54 21.76 0.31 -29.10
C ASN A 54 20.77 1.37 -29.58
N HIS A 55 20.68 2.51 -28.87
CA HIS A 55 19.89 3.67 -29.28
C HIS A 55 20.71 4.97 -29.22
N SER A 56 20.88 5.62 -30.38
CA SER A 56 21.36 6.99 -30.48
C SER A 56 20.22 7.92 -30.93
N ALA A 57 20.18 9.13 -30.37
CA ALA A 57 19.23 10.15 -30.75
C ALA A 57 19.99 11.33 -31.38
N THR A 58 19.79 11.56 -32.68
CA THR A 58 20.33 12.74 -33.37
C THR A 58 19.19 13.65 -33.71
N LEU A 59 19.01 14.68 -32.90
CA LEU A 59 17.76 15.39 -32.88
C LEU A 59 17.98 16.87 -32.66
N THR A 60 17.58 17.66 -33.65
CA THR A 60 17.16 19.04 -33.40
C THR A 60 15.81 19.08 -32.67
N THR A 61 15.05 17.97 -32.60
CA THR A 61 13.63 17.98 -32.17
C THR A 61 13.12 16.72 -31.45
N GLY A 62 13.94 15.98 -30.70
CA GLY A 62 13.49 14.73 -30.04
C GLY A 62 13.95 14.63 -28.60
N SER A 63 13.54 13.60 -27.88
CA SER A 63 13.72 13.54 -26.43
C SER A 63 13.98 12.12 -25.93
N ILE A 64 14.65 12.02 -24.79
CA ILE A 64 14.76 10.78 -24.02
C ILE A 64 13.98 11.00 -22.74
N THR A 65 12.96 10.17 -22.52
CA THR A 65 12.08 10.28 -21.35
C THR A 65 12.13 8.97 -20.56
N PHE A 66 12.31 9.08 -19.26
CA PHE A 66 12.32 7.94 -18.35
C PHE A 66 11.58 8.28 -17.06
N SER A 67 10.63 7.42 -16.67
CA SER A 67 9.87 7.57 -15.44
C SER A 67 10.30 6.52 -14.42
N PHE A 68 10.50 6.93 -13.18
CA PHE A 68 10.90 6.05 -12.09
C PHE A 68 10.20 6.40 -10.79
N THR A 69 10.18 5.45 -9.85
CA THR A 69 9.79 5.74 -8.46
C THR A 69 11.02 5.59 -7.58
N GLY A 70 11.51 6.68 -7.00
CA GLY A 70 12.80 6.63 -6.32
C GLY A 70 13.21 7.86 -5.54
N THR A 71 14.45 7.85 -5.08
CA THR A 71 15.09 8.87 -4.24
C THR A 71 16.34 9.47 -4.87
N ALA A 72 16.85 8.90 -5.96
CA ALA A 72 17.94 9.48 -6.73
C ALA A 72 17.95 8.94 -8.15
N ILE A 73 18.56 9.70 -9.07
CA ILE A 73 18.86 9.26 -10.43
C ILE A 73 20.24 9.74 -10.87
N TYR A 74 20.94 8.88 -11.61
CA TYR A 74 22.26 9.09 -12.17
C TYR A 74 22.27 8.59 -13.61
N ALA A 75 22.86 9.35 -14.53
CA ALA A 75 23.04 8.90 -15.91
C ALA A 75 24.33 9.48 -16.49
N SER A 76 24.93 8.75 -17.43
CA SER A 76 26.06 9.23 -18.23
C SER A 76 25.65 9.27 -19.69
N LEU A 77 26.01 10.35 -20.35
CA LEU A 77 25.62 10.66 -21.72
C LEU A 77 26.87 10.96 -22.55
N ASP A 78 26.93 10.40 -23.74
CA ASP A 78 27.81 10.93 -24.78
C ASP A 78 27.02 12.02 -25.53
N LEU A 79 27.54 13.25 -25.54
CA LEU A 79 26.80 14.42 -26.05
C LEU A 79 27.68 15.24 -26.98
N ILE A 80 27.12 15.65 -28.12
CA ILE A 80 27.64 16.73 -28.96
C ILE A 80 26.49 17.72 -29.16
N GLY A 81 26.71 19.00 -28.89
CA GLY A 81 25.69 20.05 -28.91
C GLY A 81 25.20 20.40 -27.51
N THR A 82 24.00 20.97 -27.44
CA THR A 82 23.41 21.47 -26.19
C THR A 82 22.10 20.76 -25.89
N CYS A 83 21.94 20.27 -24.66
CA CYS A 83 20.68 19.71 -24.17
C CYS A 83 20.28 20.30 -22.81
N SER A 84 18.97 20.38 -22.59
CA SER A 84 18.35 20.65 -21.30
C SER A 84 17.91 19.32 -20.68
N ILE A 85 18.13 19.20 -19.38
CA ILE A 85 17.76 18.06 -18.56
C ILE A 85 16.72 18.56 -17.58
N MET A 86 15.51 18.00 -17.69
CA MET A 86 14.39 18.30 -16.84
C MET A 86 14.09 17.11 -15.93
N LEU A 87 13.73 17.41 -14.69
CA LEU A 87 13.18 16.44 -13.74
C LEU A 87 11.87 17.03 -13.20
N ASP A 88 10.78 16.30 -13.37
CA ASP A 88 9.44 16.72 -12.93
C ASP A 88 9.04 18.11 -13.47
N ASP A 89 9.22 18.29 -14.79
CA ASP A 89 8.96 19.54 -15.52
C ASP A 89 9.82 20.74 -15.09
N GLN A 90 10.83 20.53 -14.23
CA GLN A 90 11.80 21.55 -13.84
C GLN A 90 13.16 21.28 -14.48
N GLU A 91 13.73 22.27 -15.16
CA GLU A 91 15.12 22.18 -15.62
C GLU A 91 16.08 22.09 -14.41
N ILE A 92 16.85 21.00 -14.36
CA ILE A 92 17.85 20.77 -13.31
C ILE A 92 19.27 21.03 -13.79
N GLN A 93 19.51 20.97 -15.10
CA GLN A 93 20.84 21.12 -15.69
C GLN A 93 20.74 21.40 -17.19
N THR A 94 21.63 22.25 -17.70
CA THR A 94 21.93 22.37 -19.13
C THR A 94 23.33 21.80 -19.37
N LEU A 95 23.48 20.94 -20.38
CA LEU A 95 24.79 20.44 -20.81
C LEU A 95 25.11 20.98 -22.20
N ASN A 96 26.36 21.37 -22.40
CA ASN A 96 26.87 21.81 -23.70
C ASN A 96 28.25 21.18 -23.93
N LEU A 97 28.31 20.16 -24.78
CA LEU A 97 29.56 19.48 -25.12
C LEU A 97 29.86 19.65 -26.60
N THR A 98 31.10 19.99 -26.93
CA THR A 98 31.54 20.15 -28.31
C THR A 98 32.14 18.85 -28.85
N VAL A 99 32.35 18.74 -30.16
CA VAL A 99 33.04 17.59 -30.77
C VAL A 99 34.41 17.34 -30.12
N ALA A 100 35.14 18.41 -29.75
CA ALA A 100 36.43 18.28 -29.06
C ALA A 100 36.31 17.59 -27.68
N HIS A 101 35.19 17.81 -26.98
CA HIS A 101 34.89 17.12 -25.72
C HIS A 101 34.62 15.64 -25.96
N ALA A 102 33.83 15.30 -26.99
CA ALA A 102 33.55 13.92 -27.36
C ALA A 102 34.83 13.15 -27.74
N ILE A 103 35.71 13.75 -28.56
CA ILE A 103 37.02 13.18 -28.92
C ILE A 103 37.91 12.98 -27.68
N ALA A 104 37.82 13.88 -26.70
CA ALA A 104 38.53 13.77 -25.43
C ALA A 104 37.88 12.77 -24.44
N GLY A 105 36.78 12.11 -24.82
CA GLY A 105 36.05 11.17 -23.96
C GLY A 105 35.30 11.83 -22.81
N VAL A 106 35.03 13.14 -22.89
CA VAL A 106 34.29 13.87 -21.87
C VAL A 106 32.81 13.55 -22.00
N ARG A 107 32.21 13.06 -20.90
CA ARG A 107 30.79 12.68 -20.83
C ARG A 107 29.95 13.67 -20.06
N GLY A 108 28.71 13.82 -20.49
CA GLY A 108 27.67 14.50 -19.73
C GLY A 108 27.23 13.63 -18.56
N ASN A 109 27.28 14.16 -17.34
CA ASN A 109 26.84 13.43 -16.16
C ASN A 109 25.62 14.10 -15.55
N ILE A 110 24.55 13.32 -15.39
CA ILE A 110 23.36 13.68 -14.64
C ILE A 110 23.49 13.05 -13.25
N SER A 111 23.33 13.86 -12.21
CA SER A 111 23.33 13.39 -10.83
C SER A 111 22.32 14.19 -10.02
N LYS A 112 21.27 13.52 -9.58
CA LYS A 112 20.25 14.13 -8.71
C LYS A 112 19.97 13.22 -7.50
N PRO A 113 20.72 13.40 -6.39
CA PRO A 113 20.44 12.73 -5.13
C PRO A 113 19.28 13.41 -4.38
N ASP A 114 18.88 12.79 -3.26
CA ASP A 114 17.98 13.34 -2.25
C ASP A 114 16.59 13.78 -2.77
N LEU A 115 16.07 13.06 -3.76
CA LEU A 115 14.69 13.20 -4.19
C LEU A 115 13.74 12.66 -3.12
N ALA A 116 12.59 13.30 -2.96
CA ALA A 116 11.52 12.77 -2.14
C ALA A 116 11.07 11.43 -2.72
N ASN A 117 10.99 10.36 -1.91
CA ASN A 117 10.61 9.05 -2.41
C ASN A 117 9.23 9.09 -3.08
N GLY A 118 9.20 9.04 -4.39
CA GLY A 118 7.99 9.29 -5.17
C GLY A 118 8.20 9.01 -6.64
N PHE A 119 7.15 9.23 -7.43
CA PHE A 119 7.20 9.12 -8.88
C PHE A 119 7.88 10.36 -9.47
N HIS A 120 8.85 10.13 -10.35
CA HIS A 120 9.62 11.15 -11.02
C HIS A 120 9.70 10.88 -12.52
N THR A 121 9.87 11.94 -13.31
CA THR A 121 10.11 11.84 -14.76
C THR A 121 11.32 12.66 -15.16
N LEU A 122 12.35 11.97 -15.68
CA LEU A 122 13.52 12.57 -16.30
C LEU A 122 13.25 12.77 -17.80
N VAL A 123 13.50 13.98 -18.30
CA VAL A 123 13.43 14.31 -19.72
C VAL A 123 14.75 14.95 -20.15
N ILE A 124 15.37 14.40 -21.18
CA ILE A 124 16.58 14.96 -21.81
C ILE A 124 16.17 15.43 -23.20
N MET A 125 16.33 16.72 -23.45
CA MET A 125 15.89 17.36 -24.70
C MET A 125 17.01 18.23 -25.28
N PRO A 126 17.34 18.11 -26.57
CA PRO A 126 18.26 18.99 -27.25
C PRO A 126 17.66 20.40 -27.35
N THR A 127 18.47 21.42 -27.14
CA THR A 127 18.06 22.83 -27.19
C THR A 127 18.75 23.63 -28.29
N GLY A 128 19.75 23.05 -28.96
CA GLY A 128 20.52 23.69 -30.03
C GLY A 128 20.39 23.01 -31.40
N ASN A 129 20.97 23.66 -32.41
CA ASN A 129 21.04 23.11 -33.77
C ASN A 129 22.08 21.98 -33.84
N LEU A 130 21.63 20.79 -34.25
CA LEU A 130 22.41 19.54 -34.40
C LEU A 130 23.00 19.03 -33.07
N THR A 131 22.12 18.49 -32.22
CA THR A 131 22.54 17.82 -30.99
C THR A 131 22.48 16.30 -31.16
N LEU A 132 23.58 15.63 -30.81
CA LEU A 132 23.71 14.17 -30.74
C LEU A 132 23.72 13.77 -29.27
N ILE A 133 22.82 12.86 -28.89
CA ILE A 133 22.75 12.31 -27.55
C ILE A 133 22.86 10.78 -27.66
N GLY A 134 23.95 10.25 -27.14
CA GLY A 134 24.19 8.84 -26.87
C GLY A 134 23.83 8.57 -25.41
N PHE A 135 22.94 7.61 -25.20
CA PHE A 135 22.47 7.20 -23.88
C PHE A 135 22.69 5.69 -23.75
N ASP A 136 23.47 5.25 -22.77
CA ASP A 136 23.82 3.83 -22.55
C ASP A 136 23.00 3.25 -21.40
N HIS A 137 23.09 3.85 -20.22
CA HIS A 137 22.30 3.43 -19.08
C HIS A 137 22.08 4.57 -18.09
N LEU A 138 21.10 4.38 -17.23
CA LEU A 138 20.89 5.17 -16.02
C LEU A 138 20.79 4.25 -14.81
N VAL A 139 21.04 4.82 -13.64
CA VAL A 139 20.85 4.19 -12.35
C VAL A 139 19.90 5.05 -11.53
N TYR A 140 18.84 4.46 -11.00
CA TYR A 140 17.99 5.14 -10.01
C TYR A 140 17.96 4.35 -8.71
N THR A 141 17.72 5.04 -7.61
CA THR A 141 17.61 4.41 -6.29
C THR A 141 16.17 4.44 -5.82
N THR A 142 15.67 3.34 -5.26
CA THR A 142 14.36 3.34 -4.61
C THR A 142 14.52 3.68 -3.14
N GLY A 143 13.66 4.54 -2.60
CA GLY A 143 13.59 4.71 -1.16
C GLY A 143 13.07 3.43 -0.48
N PRO A 144 13.22 3.31 0.86
CA PRO A 144 12.49 2.29 1.59
C PRO A 144 11.00 2.40 1.23
N PRO A 145 10.29 1.28 1.03
CA PRO A 145 8.86 1.31 0.74
C PRO A 145 8.20 2.20 1.79
N ALA A 146 7.48 3.22 1.33
CA ALA A 146 6.78 4.12 2.22
C ALA A 146 6.04 3.27 3.25
N LYS A 147 6.32 3.47 4.55
CA LYS A 147 5.69 2.68 5.60
C LYS A 147 4.19 2.82 5.40
N LYS A 148 3.52 1.75 4.96
CA LYS A 148 2.06 1.75 4.82
C LYS A 148 1.53 2.14 6.19
N SER A 149 0.87 3.30 6.26
CA SER A 149 0.39 3.77 7.54
C SER A 149 -0.60 2.73 8.07
N HIS A 150 -0.36 2.19 9.26
CA HIS A 150 -1.26 1.22 9.89
C HIS A 150 -2.53 1.90 10.44
N VAL A 151 -2.82 3.13 9.99
CA VAL A 151 -3.97 3.93 10.41
C VAL A 151 -5.26 3.14 10.18
N GLY A 152 -5.39 2.44 9.05
CA GLY A 152 -6.57 1.60 8.79
C GLY A 152 -6.74 0.47 9.82
N ALA A 153 -5.64 -0.19 10.23
CA ALA A 153 -5.69 -1.25 11.23
C ALA A 153 -6.01 -0.70 12.64
N ILE A 154 -5.45 0.46 12.99
CA ILE A 154 -5.73 1.14 14.26
C ILE A 154 -7.20 1.57 14.33
N VAL A 155 -7.69 2.25 13.29
CA VAL A 155 -9.10 2.71 13.23
C VAL A 155 -10.06 1.52 13.20
N GLY A 156 -9.75 0.47 12.43
CA GLY A 156 -10.54 -0.76 12.40
C GLY A 156 -10.62 -1.47 13.76
N GLY A 157 -9.50 -1.54 14.49
CA GLY A 157 -9.46 -2.11 15.83
C GLY A 157 -10.32 -1.35 16.84
N VAL A 158 -10.28 -0.01 16.83
CA VAL A 158 -11.07 0.83 17.73
C VAL A 158 -12.57 0.70 17.44
N ILE A 159 -12.98 0.79 16.17
CA ILE A 159 -14.39 0.66 15.78
C ILE A 159 -14.92 -0.75 16.11
N GLY A 160 -14.15 -1.79 15.78
CA GLY A 160 -14.51 -3.18 16.10
C GLY A 160 -14.65 -3.41 17.61
N GLY A 161 -13.73 -2.88 18.41
CA GLY A 161 -13.77 -2.99 19.87
C GLY A 161 -14.98 -2.30 20.49
N LEU A 162 -15.35 -1.11 20.00
CA LEU A 162 -16.54 -0.37 20.45
C LEU A 162 -17.84 -1.13 20.17
N ILE A 163 -18.00 -1.67 18.96
CA ILE A 163 -19.18 -2.45 18.58
C ILE A 163 -19.30 -3.71 19.44
N LEU A 164 -18.19 -4.42 19.66
CA LEU A 164 -18.17 -5.65 20.45
C LEU A 164 -18.48 -5.37 21.94
N ALA A 165 -17.93 -4.29 22.50
CA ALA A 165 -18.23 -3.85 23.86
C ALA A 165 -19.70 -3.48 24.06
N LEU A 166 -20.28 -2.72 23.12
CA LEU A 166 -21.71 -2.35 23.15
C LEU A 166 -22.61 -3.59 22.99
N GLY A 167 -22.26 -4.51 22.10
CA GLY A 167 -22.97 -5.78 21.93
C GLY A 167 -22.95 -6.64 23.20
N ALA A 168 -21.79 -6.76 23.85
CA ALA A 168 -21.65 -7.49 25.11
C ALA A 168 -22.47 -6.84 26.25
N LEU A 169 -22.46 -5.50 26.33
CA LEU A 169 -23.26 -4.75 27.30
C LEU A 169 -24.76 -4.97 27.07
N PHE A 170 -25.21 -4.87 25.82
CA PHE A 170 -26.60 -5.10 25.45
C PHE A 170 -27.05 -6.53 25.80
N LEU A 171 -26.25 -7.54 25.48
CA LEU A 171 -26.52 -8.94 25.81
C LEU A 171 -26.59 -9.15 27.34
N ALA A 172 -25.67 -8.56 28.10
CA ALA A 172 -25.68 -8.64 29.55
C ALA A 172 -26.94 -8.01 30.17
N LEU A 173 -27.38 -6.86 29.67
CA LEU A 173 -28.61 -6.20 30.10
C LEU A 173 -29.84 -7.03 29.74
N PHE A 174 -29.88 -7.62 28.55
CA PHE A 174 -30.98 -8.48 28.10
C PHE A 174 -31.14 -9.72 29.00
N VAL A 175 -30.03 -10.39 29.34
CA VAL A 175 -30.04 -11.56 30.24
C VAL A 175 -30.45 -11.15 31.66
N ARG A 176 -29.99 -10.00 32.17
CA ARG A 176 -30.41 -9.47 33.48
C ARG A 176 -31.91 -9.21 33.55
N ARG A 177 -32.49 -8.59 32.51
CA ARG A 177 -33.95 -8.34 32.43
C ARG A 177 -34.75 -9.64 32.46
N ARG A 178 -34.35 -10.66 31.70
CA ARG A 178 -35.03 -11.97 31.70
C ARG A 178 -34.97 -12.67 33.06
N LYS A 179 -33.82 -12.64 33.75
CA LYS A 179 -33.67 -13.26 35.08
C LYS A 179 -34.57 -12.63 36.14
N LEU A 180 -34.79 -11.31 36.08
CA LEU A 180 -35.70 -10.62 37.01
C LEU A 180 -37.17 -11.04 36.85
N ILE A 181 -37.61 -11.28 35.60
CA ILE A 181 -38.99 -11.73 35.32
C ILE A 181 -39.19 -13.16 35.85
N MET A 182 -38.23 -14.06 35.66
CA MET A 182 -38.35 -15.44 36.17
C MET A 182 -38.41 -15.52 37.71
N ARG A 183 -37.68 -14.65 38.43
CA ARG A 183 -37.76 -14.58 39.89
C ARG A 183 -39.17 -14.17 40.38
N ARG A 184 -39.91 -13.35 39.61
CA ARG A 184 -41.30 -13.00 39.95
C ARG A 184 -42.26 -14.19 39.80
N ASN A 185 -42.05 -15.05 38.80
CA ASN A 185 -42.89 -16.24 38.60
C ASN A 185 -42.61 -17.34 39.63
N GLN A 186 -41.34 -17.51 40.03
CA GLN A 186 -41.01 -18.47 41.11
C GLN A 186 -41.63 -18.07 42.45
N ARG A 187 -41.71 -16.78 42.78
CA ARG A 187 -42.40 -16.31 44.00
C ARG A 187 -43.90 -16.62 43.98
N LYS A 188 -44.58 -16.48 42.83
CA LYS A 188 -46.00 -16.81 42.71
C LYS A 188 -46.28 -18.30 42.90
N ASN A 189 -45.41 -19.16 42.36
CA ASN A 189 -45.53 -20.62 42.53
C ASN A 189 -45.21 -21.09 43.96
N ALA A 190 -44.32 -20.40 44.68
CA ALA A 190 -44.03 -20.69 46.09
C ALA A 190 -45.20 -20.32 47.02
N VAL A 191 -45.91 -19.22 46.75
CA VAL A 191 -47.10 -18.83 47.53
C VAL A 191 -48.28 -19.78 47.29
N PHE A 192 -48.46 -20.30 46.07
CA PHE A 192 -49.56 -21.21 45.75
C PHE A 192 -49.38 -22.63 46.36
N ARG A 193 -48.16 -23.06 46.66
CA ARG A 193 -47.88 -24.35 47.34
C ARG A 193 -48.01 -24.30 48.87
N GLY A 194 -48.22 -23.11 49.44
CA GLY A 194 -48.40 -22.92 50.88
C GLY A 194 -49.86 -22.92 51.34
N ILE A 195 -50.84 -23.13 50.45
CA ILE A 195 -52.24 -23.26 50.84
C ILE A 195 -52.47 -24.72 51.27
N PRO A 196 -52.64 -25.02 52.57
CA PRO A 196 -53.00 -26.37 53.00
C PRO A 196 -54.32 -26.74 52.35
N ALA A 197 -54.33 -27.86 51.63
CA ALA A 197 -55.55 -28.45 51.10
C ALA A 197 -56.53 -28.63 52.26
N ALA A 198 -57.62 -27.87 52.26
CA ALA A 198 -58.71 -28.04 53.20
C ALA A 198 -59.23 -29.48 53.03
N ARG A 199 -58.94 -30.29 54.05
CA ARG A 199 -59.37 -31.67 54.20
C ARG A 199 -60.90 -31.67 54.26
N HIS A 200 -61.53 -32.01 53.14
CA HIS A 200 -62.95 -32.28 53.08
C HIS A 200 -63.18 -33.68 53.67
N ASP A 201 -63.49 -33.74 54.97
CA ASP A 201 -63.97 -34.95 55.62
C ASP A 201 -65.41 -35.21 55.11
N HIS A 202 -65.52 -36.14 54.17
CA HIS A 202 -66.80 -36.68 53.71
C HIS A 202 -67.32 -37.65 54.78
N LYS A 203 -68.31 -37.21 55.55
CA LYS A 203 -69.11 -38.07 56.43
C LYS A 203 -69.90 -39.06 55.59
N ALA A 204 -69.76 -40.33 55.95
CA ALA A 204 -70.70 -41.38 55.64
C ALA A 204 -71.98 -41.22 56.48
N GLY A 205 -73.11 -41.49 55.84
CA GLY A 205 -74.45 -41.69 56.37
C GLY A 205 -75.28 -42.12 55.16
N GLU A 206 -75.44 -43.42 54.90
CA GLU A 206 -76.37 -44.35 55.57
C GLU A 206 -77.82 -43.94 55.30
N GLU A 207 -78.39 -44.68 54.33
CA GLU A 207 -79.76 -45.18 54.19
C GLU A 207 -80.94 -44.20 54.38
N ASP A 208 -81.76 -44.04 53.32
CA ASP A 208 -83.11 -44.61 53.40
C ASP A 208 -83.81 -44.72 52.03
N GLU A 209 -84.54 -45.84 51.97
CA GLU A 209 -85.44 -46.41 50.99
C GLU A 209 -86.75 -45.62 50.83
N ALA A 210 -87.34 -45.61 49.61
CA ALA A 210 -88.78 -45.46 49.28
C ALA A 210 -88.94 -44.98 47.81
N THR A 211 -89.21 -45.87 46.86
CA THR A 211 -90.54 -46.28 46.33
C THR A 211 -91.16 -45.37 45.26
N THR A 212 -91.77 -46.04 44.26
CA THR A 212 -92.94 -45.62 43.43
C THR A 212 -92.73 -44.48 42.42
N GLU A 213 -93.29 -44.45 41.21
CA GLU A 213 -94.07 -45.35 40.35
C GLU A 213 -94.25 -44.63 38.99
N LEU A 214 -94.59 -45.38 37.92
CA LEU A 214 -95.34 -44.96 36.71
C LEU A 214 -94.78 -43.78 35.86
N LEU A 215 -94.44 -43.93 34.57
CA LEU A 215 -95.27 -44.41 33.45
C LEU A 215 -94.38 -44.70 32.22
#